data_AF-A0A3D2BIX5-F1
#
_entry.id   AF-A0A3D2BIX5-F1
#
_cell.length_a   1.000
_cell.length_b   1.000
_cell.length_c   1.000
_cell.angle_alpha   90.00
_cell.angle_beta   90.00
_cell.angle_gamma   90.00
#
_symmetry.space_group_name_H-M   'P 1'
#
loop_
_entity.id
_entity.type
_entity.pdbx_description
1 polymer ?
#
loop_
_entity_poly.entity_id
_entity_poly.type
_entity_poly.pdbx_seq_one_letter_code
_entity_poly.pdbx_strand_id
1 'polypeptide(L)'
;MSALDKNTRKQRTIVSTGQAISIPIVKATATSTPNIYTAPIIAGAKPVRISVSENKADKNKQVVINSKPNAGYYIPSSKLKTHHAIVDFGGKHEALYVSIIDVIDVNNEKQIVETEWAEWSTLHPLEAALLELEEAKKRLANIDKHYQAQVAVINKFKATPEGLALADPVKNPLVYKQDSKQLKLTKQEVKFNDKELLKSILINQNDYPNLVVQKLVKEKITGGTQLFAVTALLSALCDSILKTHAQIEEAKKKLAPILESRKKAEGEKKAGENKVKEEEAKVKGKTPEIKIEGKIKGQMGERGWTDQDIKNTVAQGASGDSFDKRKPKNTDDGLGRNDPATVYGQPGKYVVVNDRTGEVTQVSDKTDPDWIDDSRIRWNKK
;
A
#
# COMPACT_ATOMS: atom_id res chain seq x y z
N MET A 1 9.31 -7.52 18.21
CA MET A 1 9.89 -8.46 17.24
C MET A 1 10.68 -7.69 16.20
N SER A 2 11.65 -8.32 15.58
CA SER A 2 12.40 -7.78 14.44
C SER A 2 11.83 -8.29 13.12
N ALA A 3 11.80 -7.44 12.11
CA ALA A 3 11.39 -7.82 10.76
C ALA A 3 12.06 -6.93 9.70
N LEU A 4 11.99 -7.36 8.44
CA LEU A 4 12.54 -6.63 7.30
C LEU A 4 11.42 -5.88 6.56
N ASP A 5 11.71 -4.64 6.16
CA ASP A 5 10.84 -3.80 5.37
C ASP A 5 11.42 -3.63 3.96
N LYS A 6 10.77 -4.23 2.97
CA LYS A 6 11.16 -4.16 1.55
C LYS A 6 11.17 -2.73 1.02
N ASN A 7 10.21 -1.90 1.45
CA ASN A 7 10.04 -0.55 0.91
C ASN A 7 11.13 0.39 1.39
N THR A 8 11.42 0.34 2.70
CA THR A 8 12.49 1.17 3.25
C THR A 8 13.86 0.52 3.15
N ARG A 9 13.92 -0.76 2.77
CA ARG A 9 15.12 -1.61 2.70
C ARG A 9 15.88 -1.61 4.03
N LYS A 10 15.13 -1.75 5.12
CA LYS A 10 15.65 -1.65 6.49
C LYS A 10 15.05 -2.69 7.42
N GLN A 11 15.81 -3.03 8.45
CA GLN A 11 15.32 -3.69 9.64
C GLN A 11 14.39 -2.75 10.43
N ARG A 12 13.31 -3.32 10.95
CA ARG A 12 12.32 -2.63 11.76
C ARG A 12 12.02 -3.42 13.03
N THR A 13 11.81 -2.67 14.11
CA THR A 13 11.16 -3.21 15.30
C THR A 13 9.66 -3.09 15.11
N ILE A 14 8.97 -4.22 15.21
CA ILE A 14 7.53 -4.32 15.02
C ILE A 14 6.86 -4.97 16.23
N VAL A 15 5.57 -4.70 16.39
CA VAL A 15 4.68 -5.40 17.30
C VAL A 15 3.73 -6.22 16.44
N SER A 16 3.77 -7.55 16.59
CA SER A 16 2.83 -8.46 15.93
C SER A 16 1.70 -8.78 16.91
N THR A 17 0.45 -8.61 16.49
CA THR A 17 -0.74 -8.90 17.31
C THR A 17 -1.42 -10.22 16.93
N GLY A 18 -0.95 -10.90 15.87
CA GLY A 18 -1.64 -12.04 15.26
C GLY A 18 -1.13 -13.42 15.69
N GLN A 19 0.01 -13.50 16.39
CA GLN A 19 0.65 -14.77 16.70
C GLN A 19 0.90 -14.90 18.20
N ALA A 20 0.37 -15.96 18.81
CA ALA A 20 0.68 -16.30 20.19
C ALA A 20 2.16 -16.68 20.30
N ILE A 21 2.90 -16.00 21.19
CA ILE A 21 4.30 -16.28 21.47
C ILE A 21 4.45 -16.76 22.91
N SER A 22 5.25 -17.82 23.11
CA SER A 22 5.66 -18.24 24.44
C SER A 22 6.84 -17.38 24.88
N ILE A 23 6.68 -16.65 26.00
CA ILE A 23 7.72 -15.78 26.53
C ILE A 23 8.23 -16.39 27.84
N PRO A 24 9.54 -16.69 27.95
CA PRO A 24 10.10 -17.22 29.18
C PRO A 24 10.07 -16.17 30.30
N ILE A 25 9.79 -16.63 31.52
CA ILE A 25 9.95 -15.84 32.74
C ILE A 25 11.36 -16.09 33.26
N VAL A 26 12.15 -15.04 33.41
CA VAL A 26 13.53 -15.12 33.94
C VAL A 26 13.61 -14.39 35.27
N LYS A 27 14.25 -15.02 36.26
CA LYS A 27 14.47 -14.41 37.56
C LYS A 27 15.66 -13.46 37.50
N ALA A 28 15.47 -12.25 38.00
CA ALA A 28 16.53 -11.27 38.14
C ALA A 28 17.35 -11.53 39.40
N THR A 29 18.67 -11.46 39.28
CA THR A 29 19.61 -11.58 40.40
C THR A 29 20.01 -10.18 40.86
N ALA A 30 19.82 -9.88 42.15
CA ALA A 30 20.27 -8.62 42.73
C ALA A 30 21.81 -8.53 42.71
N THR A 31 22.33 -7.35 42.41
CA THR A 31 23.77 -7.07 42.53
C THR A 31 24.11 -6.47 43.90
N SER A 32 25.39 -6.23 44.15
CA SER A 32 25.84 -5.51 45.36
C SER A 32 25.40 -4.05 45.40
N THR A 33 24.97 -3.48 44.27
CA THR A 33 24.43 -2.12 44.22
C THR A 33 22.90 -2.15 44.34
N PRO A 34 22.29 -1.36 45.24
CA PRO A 34 20.83 -1.27 45.37
C PRO A 34 20.15 -0.93 44.04
N ASN A 35 18.99 -1.55 43.79
CA ASN A 35 18.16 -1.37 42.59
C ASN A 35 18.83 -1.71 41.25
N ILE A 36 19.96 -2.43 41.28
CA ILE A 36 20.65 -2.94 40.10
C ILE A 36 20.60 -4.46 40.12
N TYR A 37 20.11 -5.01 39.01
CA TYR A 37 19.90 -6.44 38.81
C TYR A 37 20.60 -6.94 37.55
N THR A 38 20.79 -8.25 37.46
CA THR A 38 21.18 -8.94 36.23
C THR A 38 20.17 -10.02 35.87
N ALA A 39 19.87 -10.17 34.59
CA ALA A 39 18.92 -11.17 34.09
C ALA A 39 19.47 -11.92 32.86
N PRO A 40 19.41 -13.25 32.81
CA PRO A 40 19.85 -14.04 31.66
C PRO A 40 18.78 -14.03 30.56
N ILE A 41 18.64 -12.91 29.86
CA ILE A 41 17.60 -12.70 28.84
C ILE A 41 17.95 -13.44 27.53
N ILE A 42 19.23 -13.50 27.18
CA ILE A 42 19.72 -14.17 25.97
C ILE A 42 20.40 -15.46 26.41
N ALA A 43 19.87 -16.60 25.96
CA ALA A 43 20.40 -17.92 26.31
C ALA A 43 21.87 -18.05 25.88
N GLY A 44 22.75 -18.44 26.81
CA GLY A 44 24.18 -18.61 26.57
C GLY A 44 25.01 -17.32 26.50
N ALA A 45 24.39 -16.14 26.62
CA ALA A 45 25.11 -14.86 26.62
C ALA A 45 25.27 -14.29 28.05
N LYS A 46 26.03 -13.18 28.15
CA LYS A 46 26.20 -12.46 29.42
C LYS A 46 24.85 -11.90 29.90
N PRO A 47 24.54 -12.01 31.21
CA PRO A 47 23.32 -11.43 31.78
C PRO A 47 23.21 -9.93 31.52
N VAL A 48 22.01 -9.48 31.20
CA VAL A 48 21.69 -8.07 30.96
C VAL A 48 21.58 -7.36 32.30
N ARG A 49 22.31 -6.26 32.47
CA ARG A 49 22.24 -5.41 33.67
C ARG A 49 21.07 -4.45 33.54
N ILE A 50 20.19 -4.44 34.55
CA ILE A 50 18.97 -3.64 34.60
C ILE A 50 19.04 -2.75 35.85
N SER A 51 18.86 -1.45 35.66
CA SER A 51 18.72 -0.49 36.76
C SER A 51 17.26 -0.07 36.85
N VAL A 52 16.63 -0.25 38.02
CA VAL A 52 15.25 0.17 38.26
C VAL A 52 15.28 1.48 39.05
N SER A 53 14.68 2.55 38.52
CA SER A 53 14.64 3.84 39.19
C SER A 53 13.22 4.41 39.17
N GLU A 54 12.72 4.84 40.32
CA GLU A 54 11.40 5.49 40.46
C GLU A 54 11.40 6.96 39.99
N ASN A 55 12.58 7.55 39.79
CA ASN A 55 12.73 8.94 39.36
C ASN A 55 12.52 9.09 37.84
N LYS A 56 11.62 10.03 37.52
CA LYS A 56 11.11 10.40 36.19
C LYS A 56 12.18 10.42 35.10
N ALA A 57 11.78 9.89 33.94
CA ALA A 57 12.45 9.93 32.64
C ALA A 57 13.51 11.03 32.52
N ASP A 58 14.71 10.61 32.15
CA ASP A 58 15.85 11.45 31.85
C ASP A 58 15.44 12.54 30.83
N LYS A 59 15.21 13.78 31.30
CA LYS A 59 14.66 14.89 30.48
C LYS A 59 15.55 15.23 29.28
N ASN A 60 16.79 14.76 29.27
CA ASN A 60 17.76 14.94 28.20
C ASN A 60 17.67 13.88 27.09
N LYS A 61 16.85 12.84 27.24
CA LYS A 61 16.48 11.94 26.14
C LYS A 61 15.06 12.26 25.68
N GLN A 62 14.94 13.07 24.63
CA GLN A 62 13.68 13.18 23.89
C GLN A 62 13.33 11.81 23.29
N VAL A 63 12.57 11.00 24.02
CA VAL A 63 11.94 9.81 23.48
C VAL A 63 10.68 10.28 22.76
N VAL A 64 10.74 10.37 21.43
CA VAL A 64 9.56 10.61 20.61
C VAL A 64 8.69 9.34 20.67
N ILE A 65 7.65 9.37 21.50
CA ILE A 65 6.70 8.25 21.61
C ILE A 65 5.81 8.26 20.37
N ASN A 66 5.99 7.28 19.49
CA ASN A 66 5.09 7.07 18.37
C ASN A 66 3.82 6.33 18.86
N SER A 67 2.76 7.09 19.15
CA SER A 67 1.49 6.55 19.66
C SER A 67 0.61 5.90 18.58
N LYS A 68 0.96 6.03 17.29
CA LYS A 68 0.28 5.37 16.16
C LYS A 68 1.32 4.88 15.15
N PRO A 69 1.98 3.74 15.41
CA PRO A 69 2.85 3.13 14.41
C PRO A 69 2.03 2.81 13.16
N ASN A 70 2.60 3.11 11.98
CA ASN A 70 1.97 2.77 10.71
C ASN A 70 1.90 1.25 10.60
N ALA A 71 0.70 0.72 10.33
CA ALA A 71 0.54 -0.67 9.95
C ALA A 71 1.24 -0.87 8.59
N GLY A 72 2.11 -1.87 8.55
CA GLY A 72 2.90 -2.23 7.37
C GLY A 72 3.06 -3.73 7.31
N TYR A 73 3.33 -4.22 6.11
CA TYR A 73 3.73 -5.60 5.90
C TYR A 73 5.24 -5.71 6.08
N TYR A 74 5.64 -6.69 6.86
CA TYR A 74 7.04 -6.94 7.19
C TYR A 74 7.33 -8.41 7.02
N ILE A 75 8.52 -8.71 6.54
CA ILE A 75 8.93 -10.10 6.29
C ILE A 75 9.67 -10.60 7.53
N PRO A 76 9.27 -11.76 8.10
CA PRO A 76 10.06 -12.43 9.11
C PRO A 76 11.34 -12.96 8.46
N SER A 77 12.50 -12.67 9.06
CA SER A 77 13.78 -13.24 8.63
C SER A 77 14.27 -14.20 9.70
N SER A 78 14.67 -15.40 9.29
CA SER A 78 15.27 -16.41 10.19
C SER A 78 16.64 -15.97 10.72
N LYS A 79 17.30 -15.02 10.04
CA LYS A 79 18.56 -14.41 10.47
C LYS A 79 18.36 -13.35 11.56
N LEU A 80 17.15 -12.83 11.72
CA LEU A 80 16.80 -11.87 12.76
C LEU A 80 16.27 -12.59 13.98
N LYS A 81 17.06 -12.67 15.05
CA LYS A 81 16.56 -13.19 16.33
C LYS A 81 16.02 -12.05 17.18
N THR A 82 14.86 -12.32 17.78
CA THR A 82 14.33 -11.50 18.87
C THR A 82 14.32 -12.35 20.13
N HIS A 83 14.95 -11.85 21.18
CA HIS A 83 14.99 -12.45 22.50
C HIS A 83 13.94 -11.77 23.37
N HIS A 84 12.93 -12.55 23.76
CA HIS A 84 11.85 -12.10 24.62
C HIS A 84 12.05 -12.67 26.03
N ALA A 85 11.83 -11.86 27.05
CA ALA A 85 11.73 -12.35 28.42
C ALA A 85 10.80 -11.47 29.27
N ILE A 86 10.11 -12.08 30.22
CA ILE A 86 9.49 -11.37 31.34
C ILE A 86 10.46 -11.50 32.51
N VAL A 87 11.01 -10.38 32.95
CA VAL A 87 11.96 -10.31 34.06
C VAL A 87 11.17 -10.19 35.36
N ASP A 88 11.27 -11.22 36.21
CA ASP A 88 10.69 -11.26 37.55
C ASP A 88 11.73 -10.87 38.60
N PHE A 89 11.41 -9.85 39.40
CA PHE A 89 12.25 -9.34 40.47
C PHE A 89 11.94 -9.97 41.84
N GLY A 90 11.12 -11.01 41.89
CA GLY A 90 10.74 -11.71 43.11
C GLY A 90 9.91 -10.85 44.05
N GLY A 91 9.01 -10.03 43.49
CA GLY A 91 8.11 -9.14 44.25
C GLY A 91 8.74 -7.83 44.74
N LYS A 92 10.04 -7.59 44.50
CA LYS A 92 10.69 -6.31 44.86
C LYS A 92 10.34 -5.16 43.92
N HIS A 93 10.04 -5.48 42.66
CA HIS A 93 9.57 -4.56 41.63
C HIS A 93 8.56 -5.26 40.74
N GLU A 94 7.76 -4.49 39.98
CA GLU A 94 6.88 -5.02 38.95
C GLU A 94 7.67 -5.77 37.87
N ALA A 95 7.07 -6.81 37.30
CA ALA A 95 7.70 -7.59 36.25
C ALA A 95 7.90 -6.73 34.99
N LEU A 96 9.05 -6.88 34.34
CA LEU A 96 9.42 -6.09 33.17
C LEU A 96 9.46 -6.98 31.92
N TYR A 97 8.66 -6.66 30.91
CA TYR A 97 8.83 -7.26 29.59
C TYR A 97 10.01 -6.63 28.86
N VAL A 98 10.94 -7.47 28.39
CA VAL A 98 12.12 -7.06 27.63
C VAL A 98 12.15 -7.78 26.30
N SER A 99 12.40 -7.02 25.23
CA SER A 99 12.61 -7.52 23.86
C SER A 99 13.95 -7.00 23.35
N ILE A 100 14.93 -7.89 23.20
CA ILE A 100 16.24 -7.57 22.62
C ILE A 100 16.29 -8.11 21.20
N ILE A 101 16.76 -7.29 20.27
CA ILE A 101 16.75 -7.60 18.84
C ILE A 101 18.19 -7.60 18.34
N ASP A 102 18.57 -8.65 17.59
CA ASP A 102 19.82 -8.67 16.86
C ASP A 102 19.80 -7.60 15.76
N VAL A 103 20.84 -6.78 15.68
CA VAL A 103 20.97 -5.73 14.66
C VAL A 103 21.78 -6.30 13.50
N ILE A 104 21.24 -6.22 12.27
CA ILE A 104 21.98 -6.62 11.08
C ILE A 104 23.09 -5.62 10.77
N ASP A 105 24.06 -6.04 9.97
CA ASP A 105 25.11 -5.16 9.49
C ASP A 105 24.51 -4.00 8.68
N VAL A 106 24.53 -2.81 9.28
CA VAL A 106 23.93 -1.59 8.74
C VAL A 106 24.56 -1.19 7.41
N ASN A 107 25.83 -1.56 7.16
CA ASN A 107 26.52 -1.27 5.91
C ASN A 107 25.98 -2.12 4.74
N ASN A 108 25.40 -3.29 5.05
CA ASN A 108 24.90 -4.25 4.06
C ASN A 108 23.38 -4.47 4.16
N GLU A 109 22.69 -3.69 5.01
CA GLU A 109 21.27 -3.82 5.33
C GLU A 109 20.37 -3.89 4.09
N LYS A 110 20.62 -3.02 3.10
CA LYS A 110 19.89 -3.03 1.83
C LYS A 110 20.00 -4.38 1.11
N GLN A 111 21.21 -4.90 0.98
CA GLN A 111 21.47 -6.12 0.24
C GLN A 111 20.89 -7.34 0.96
N ILE A 112 20.93 -7.34 2.30
CA ILE A 112 20.31 -8.38 3.12
C ILE A 112 18.79 -8.42 2.87
N VAL A 113 18.12 -7.25 2.89
CA VAL A 113 16.67 -7.18 2.63
C VAL A 113 16.32 -7.66 1.22
N GLU A 114 17.10 -7.27 0.22
CA GLU A 114 16.86 -7.67 -1.18
C GLU A 114 17.03 -9.19 -1.37
N THR A 115 18.06 -9.79 -0.76
CA THR A 115 18.29 -11.25 -0.81
C THR A 115 17.18 -12.02 -0.09
N GLU A 116 16.85 -11.64 1.15
CA GLU A 116 15.80 -12.31 1.94
C GLU A 116 14.43 -12.17 1.26
N TRP A 117 14.16 -11.03 0.62
CA TRP A 117 12.95 -10.86 -0.19
C TRP A 117 12.91 -11.84 -1.37
N ALA A 118 14.02 -12.01 -2.09
CA ALA A 118 14.08 -12.92 -3.23
C ALA A 118 13.85 -14.38 -2.80
N GLU A 119 14.45 -14.80 -1.69
CA GLU A 119 14.24 -16.13 -1.11
C GLU A 119 12.78 -16.31 -0.65
N TRP A 120 12.25 -15.36 0.14
CA TRP A 120 10.89 -15.45 0.66
C TRP A 120 9.82 -15.40 -0.45
N SER A 121 9.97 -14.53 -1.44
CA SER A 121 9.01 -14.41 -2.55
C SER A 121 8.98 -15.63 -3.47
N THR A 122 10.04 -16.42 -3.49
CA THR A 122 10.06 -17.72 -4.18
C THR A 122 9.22 -18.76 -3.44
N LEU A 123 9.23 -18.73 -2.10
CA LEU A 123 8.46 -19.64 -1.25
C LEU A 123 6.99 -19.21 -1.09
N HIS A 124 6.72 -17.90 -1.18
CA HIS A 124 5.41 -17.27 -0.95
C HIS A 124 5.00 -16.38 -2.14
N PRO A 125 4.83 -16.95 -3.35
CA PRO A 125 4.64 -16.16 -4.57
C PRO A 125 3.31 -15.39 -4.59
N LEU A 126 2.23 -15.95 -4.01
CA LEU A 126 0.94 -15.27 -3.93
C LEU A 126 1.00 -14.08 -2.97
N GLU A 127 1.56 -14.28 -1.78
CA GLU A 127 1.72 -13.23 -0.78
C GLU A 127 2.67 -12.13 -1.27
N ALA A 128 3.73 -12.49 -1.99
CA ALA A 128 4.61 -11.53 -2.65
C ALA A 128 3.88 -10.70 -3.71
N ALA A 129 3.06 -11.34 -4.56
CA ALA A 129 2.27 -10.64 -5.58
C ALA A 129 1.23 -9.70 -4.96
N LEU A 130 0.56 -10.11 -3.87
CA LEU A 130 -0.39 -9.28 -3.12
C LEU A 130 0.29 -8.05 -2.52
N LEU A 131 1.50 -8.21 -1.95
CA LEU A 131 2.25 -7.10 -1.40
C LEU A 131 2.68 -6.10 -2.48
N GLU A 132 3.21 -6.59 -3.60
CA GLU A 132 3.59 -5.76 -4.74
C GLU A 132 2.40 -4.98 -5.31
N LEU A 133 1.21 -5.61 -5.36
CA LEU A 133 -0.01 -4.94 -5.77
C LEU A 133 -0.41 -3.82 -4.79
N GLU A 134 -0.29 -4.06 -3.49
CA GLU A 134 -0.57 -3.03 -2.48
C GLU A 134 0.39 -1.83 -2.61
N GLU A 135 1.68 -2.11 -2.81
CA GLU A 135 2.71 -1.08 -3.06
C GLU A 135 2.38 -0.26 -4.33
N ALA A 136 2.00 -0.93 -5.42
CA ALA A 136 1.57 -0.27 -6.65
C ALA A 136 0.32 0.61 -6.44
N LYS A 137 -0.67 0.12 -5.67
CA LYS A 137 -1.86 0.90 -5.29
C LYS A 137 -1.49 2.15 -4.49
N LYS A 138 -0.61 2.03 -3.49
CA LYS A 138 -0.14 3.17 -2.69
C LYS A 138 0.61 4.19 -3.55
N ARG A 139 1.47 3.73 -4.46
CA ARG A 139 2.20 4.59 -5.40
C ARG A 139 1.24 5.36 -6.31
N LEU A 140 0.26 4.68 -6.90
CA LEU A 140 -0.76 5.31 -7.73
C LEU A 140 -1.55 6.35 -6.95
N ALA A 141 -2.00 6.03 -5.73
CA ALA A 141 -2.74 6.96 -4.87
C ALA A 141 -1.94 8.23 -4.56
N ASN A 142 -0.65 8.10 -4.28
CA ASN A 142 0.22 9.26 -4.03
C ASN A 142 0.39 10.14 -5.28
N ILE A 143 0.62 9.52 -6.45
CA ILE A 143 0.73 10.25 -7.72
C ILE A 143 -0.61 10.92 -8.07
N ASP A 144 -1.74 10.25 -7.84
CA ASP A 144 -3.06 10.81 -8.09
C ASP A 144 -3.32 12.05 -7.22
N LYS A 145 -2.89 12.03 -5.96
CA LYS A 145 -2.95 13.23 -5.09
C LYS A 145 -2.18 14.41 -5.69
N HIS A 146 -0.98 14.19 -6.22
CA HIS A 146 -0.20 15.23 -6.90
C HIS A 146 -0.86 15.70 -8.19
N TYR A 147 -1.44 14.78 -8.97
CA TYR A 147 -2.20 15.08 -10.19
C TYR A 147 -3.40 15.99 -9.88
N GLN A 148 -4.23 15.61 -8.90
CA GLN A 148 -5.41 16.40 -8.50
C GLN A 148 -5.02 17.77 -7.97
N ALA A 149 -3.95 17.87 -7.18
CA ALA A 149 -3.44 19.15 -6.70
C ALA A 149 -3.05 20.08 -7.87
N GLN A 150 -2.37 19.56 -8.89
CA GLN A 150 -1.97 20.34 -10.05
C GLN A 150 -3.16 20.70 -10.96
N VAL A 151 -4.14 19.81 -11.11
CA VAL A 151 -5.41 20.12 -11.80
C VAL A 151 -6.16 21.24 -11.07
N ALA A 152 -6.20 21.21 -9.74
CA ALA A 152 -6.83 22.27 -8.95
C ALA A 152 -6.16 23.63 -9.14
N VAL A 153 -4.84 23.68 -9.29
CA VAL A 153 -4.10 24.91 -9.63
C VAL A 153 -4.55 25.46 -10.99
N ILE A 154 -4.63 24.62 -12.02
CA ILE A 154 -5.10 25.03 -13.35
C ILE A 154 -6.54 25.56 -13.27
N ASN A 155 -7.42 24.84 -12.56
CA ASN A 155 -8.81 25.25 -12.40
C ASN A 155 -8.95 26.58 -11.65
N LYS A 156 -8.09 26.83 -10.67
CA LYS A 156 -8.04 28.12 -9.96
C LYS A 156 -7.74 29.28 -10.91
N PHE A 157 -6.78 29.12 -11.83
CA PHE A 157 -6.50 30.15 -12.85
C PHE A 157 -7.63 30.30 -13.86
N LYS A 158 -8.25 29.20 -14.30
CA LYS A 158 -9.41 29.25 -15.21
C LYS A 158 -10.65 29.90 -14.60
N ALA A 159 -10.77 29.89 -13.27
CA ALA A 159 -11.89 30.48 -12.54
C ALA A 159 -11.71 31.99 -12.27
N THR A 160 -10.54 32.58 -12.54
CA THR A 160 -10.39 34.04 -12.41
C THR A 160 -11.14 34.76 -13.53
N PRO A 161 -11.46 36.06 -13.39
CA PRO A 161 -12.06 36.85 -14.46
C PRO A 161 -11.27 36.78 -15.77
N GLU A 162 -9.94 36.85 -15.68
CA GLU A 162 -9.02 36.68 -16.83
C GLU A 162 -9.12 35.27 -17.42
N GLY A 163 -9.18 34.23 -16.59
CA GLY A 163 -9.35 32.84 -17.02
C GLY A 163 -10.68 32.60 -17.75
N LEU A 164 -11.74 33.24 -17.29
CA LEU A 164 -13.06 33.20 -17.93
C LEU A 164 -13.07 33.97 -19.25
N ALA A 165 -12.41 35.14 -19.30
CA ALA A 165 -12.25 35.91 -20.53
C ALA A 165 -11.35 35.18 -21.55
N LEU A 166 -10.33 34.44 -21.10
CA LEU A 166 -9.52 33.55 -21.93
C LEU A 166 -10.36 32.42 -22.54
N ALA A 167 -11.37 31.92 -21.83
CA ALA A 167 -12.25 30.86 -22.32
C ALA A 167 -13.28 31.37 -23.34
N ASP A 168 -13.96 32.48 -23.01
CA ASP A 168 -14.82 33.19 -23.94
C ASP A 168 -14.96 34.66 -23.50
N PRO A 169 -14.30 35.61 -24.19
CA PRO A 169 -14.30 37.01 -23.79
C PRO A 169 -15.64 37.70 -24.07
N VAL A 170 -16.45 37.18 -25.00
CA VAL A 170 -17.79 37.76 -25.27
C VAL A 170 -18.76 37.37 -24.16
N LYS A 171 -18.70 36.11 -23.72
CA LYS A 171 -19.54 35.61 -22.62
C LYS A 171 -19.08 36.14 -21.26
N ASN A 172 -17.77 36.28 -21.06
CA ASN A 172 -17.17 36.74 -19.81
C ASN A 172 -16.24 37.93 -20.09
N PRO A 173 -16.80 39.11 -20.38
CA PRO A 173 -16.00 40.29 -20.68
C PRO A 173 -15.20 40.73 -19.46
N LEU A 174 -13.91 41.01 -19.65
CA LEU A 174 -13.06 41.54 -18.59
C LEU A 174 -13.12 43.07 -18.62
N VAL A 175 -13.63 43.68 -17.55
CA VAL A 175 -13.84 45.13 -17.48
C VAL A 175 -12.72 45.79 -16.67
N TYR A 176 -12.13 46.87 -17.19
CA TYR A 176 -11.17 47.67 -16.45
C TYR A 176 -11.89 48.50 -15.40
N LYS A 177 -11.43 48.47 -14.14
CA LYS A 177 -12.00 49.28 -13.05
C LYS A 177 -11.50 50.73 -13.18
N GLN A 178 -12.26 51.55 -13.89
CA GLN A 178 -11.92 52.95 -14.13
C GLN A 178 -12.35 53.83 -12.96
N ASP A 179 -11.50 54.80 -12.61
CA ASP A 179 -11.90 55.93 -11.75
C ASP A 179 -12.65 57.02 -12.54
N SER A 180 -13.15 58.03 -11.82
CA SER A 180 -13.93 59.13 -12.42
C SER A 180 -13.15 59.98 -13.43
N LYS A 181 -11.82 60.11 -13.28
CA LYS A 181 -10.97 60.86 -14.22
C LYS A 181 -10.73 60.04 -15.49
N GLN A 182 -10.43 58.75 -15.32
CA GLN A 182 -10.24 57.80 -16.42
C GLN A 182 -11.50 57.68 -17.27
N LEU A 183 -12.69 57.57 -16.66
CA LEU A 183 -13.95 57.48 -17.40
C LEU A 183 -14.27 58.76 -18.20
N LYS A 184 -13.97 59.95 -17.64
CA LYS A 184 -14.08 61.22 -18.37
C LYS A 184 -13.15 61.28 -19.58
N LEU A 185 -11.96 60.69 -19.47
CA LEU A 185 -10.96 60.69 -20.53
C LEU A 185 -11.30 59.70 -21.65
N THR A 186 -11.72 58.48 -21.28
CA THR A 186 -12.07 57.43 -22.27
C THR A 186 -13.44 57.64 -22.90
N LYS A 187 -14.36 58.32 -22.19
CA LYS A 187 -15.77 58.52 -22.57
C LYS A 187 -16.58 57.23 -22.74
N GLN A 188 -16.00 56.08 -22.37
CA GLN A 188 -16.62 54.76 -22.46
C GLN A 188 -16.01 53.81 -21.42
N GLU A 189 -16.75 52.76 -21.08
CA GLU A 189 -16.25 51.61 -20.33
C GLU A 189 -15.22 50.85 -21.17
N VAL A 190 -14.01 50.69 -20.63
CA VAL A 190 -12.96 49.89 -21.26
C VAL A 190 -13.10 48.45 -20.82
N LYS A 191 -13.38 47.56 -21.78
CA LYS A 191 -13.49 46.12 -21.54
C LYS A 191 -12.87 45.31 -22.67
N PHE A 192 -12.38 44.14 -22.30
CA PHE A 192 -11.93 43.10 -23.23
C PHE A 192 -13.07 42.11 -23.45
N ASN A 193 -13.65 42.11 -24.66
CA ASN A 193 -14.80 41.28 -25.00
C ASN A 193 -14.77 40.72 -26.43
N ASP A 194 -13.56 40.57 -27.00
CA ASP A 194 -13.38 40.29 -28.43
C ASP A 194 -12.57 39.01 -28.66
N LYS A 195 -13.16 38.08 -29.42
CA LYS A 195 -12.56 36.79 -29.76
C LYS A 195 -11.40 36.91 -30.76
N GLU A 196 -11.49 37.82 -31.73
CA GLU A 196 -10.47 38.02 -32.75
C GLU A 196 -9.25 38.74 -32.18
N LEU A 197 -9.49 39.73 -31.31
CA LEU A 197 -8.41 40.35 -30.54
C LEU A 197 -7.71 39.30 -29.66
N LEU A 198 -8.47 38.47 -28.94
CA LEU A 198 -7.90 37.39 -28.12
C LEU A 198 -7.01 36.45 -28.93
N LYS A 199 -7.48 35.96 -30.08
CA LYS A 199 -6.66 35.11 -30.96
C LYS A 199 -5.37 35.81 -31.37
N SER A 200 -5.47 37.09 -31.73
CA SER A 200 -4.34 37.86 -32.26
C SER A 200 -3.27 38.15 -31.19
N ILE A 201 -3.69 38.50 -29.96
CA ILE A 201 -2.73 38.75 -28.86
C ILE A 201 -2.05 37.46 -28.38
N LEU A 202 -2.72 36.31 -28.46
CA LEU A 202 -2.12 35.01 -28.10
C LEU A 202 -1.05 34.57 -29.11
N ILE A 203 -1.21 34.93 -30.39
CA ILE A 203 -0.23 34.65 -31.46
C ILE A 203 0.94 35.66 -31.41
N ASN A 204 0.63 36.95 -31.31
CA ASN A 204 1.60 38.05 -31.41
C ASN A 204 1.80 38.76 -30.06
N GLN A 205 2.28 38.03 -29.06
CA GLN A 205 2.37 38.51 -27.67
C GLN A 205 3.26 39.75 -27.48
N ASN A 206 4.20 40.01 -28.38
CA ASN A 206 5.10 41.18 -28.27
C ASN A 206 4.60 42.41 -29.03
N ASP A 207 3.62 42.24 -29.93
CA ASP A 207 3.11 43.31 -30.82
C ASP A 207 1.63 43.65 -30.55
N TYR A 208 1.05 43.09 -29.48
CA TYR A 208 -0.35 43.32 -29.15
C TYR A 208 -0.75 44.79 -28.97
N PRO A 209 0.11 45.72 -28.49
CA PRO A 209 -0.29 47.13 -28.38
C PRO A 209 -0.65 47.74 -29.74
N ASN A 210 0.07 47.37 -30.81
CA ASN A 210 -0.25 47.80 -32.17
C ASN A 210 -1.57 47.21 -32.66
N LEU A 211 -1.84 45.94 -32.34
CA LEU A 211 -3.13 45.29 -32.63
C LEU A 211 -4.31 46.00 -31.94
N VAL A 212 -4.12 46.43 -30.68
CA VAL A 212 -5.10 47.22 -29.92
C VAL A 212 -5.37 48.56 -30.61
N VAL A 213 -4.33 49.31 -30.99
CA VAL A 213 -4.48 50.61 -31.69
C VAL A 213 -5.22 50.43 -33.01
N GLN A 214 -4.82 49.46 -33.84
CA GLN A 214 -5.47 49.20 -35.13
C GLN A 214 -6.96 48.87 -34.97
N LYS A 215 -7.31 48.12 -33.92
CA LYS A 215 -8.71 47.84 -33.59
C LYS A 215 -9.48 49.11 -33.22
N LEU A 216 -8.97 49.89 -32.29
CA LEU A 216 -9.65 51.09 -31.80
C LEU A 216 -9.86 52.15 -32.90
N VAL A 217 -8.90 52.26 -33.83
CA VAL A 217 -9.04 53.10 -35.03
C VAL A 217 -10.16 52.61 -35.94
N LYS A 218 -10.32 51.30 -36.15
CA LYS A 218 -11.46 50.73 -36.90
C LYS A 218 -12.80 50.99 -36.22
N GLU A 219 -12.82 51.07 -34.89
CA GLU A 219 -13.98 51.45 -34.08
C GLU A 219 -14.24 52.96 -34.04
N LYS A 220 -13.51 53.75 -34.85
CA LYS A 220 -13.62 55.21 -34.98
C LYS A 220 -13.25 56.00 -33.71
N ILE A 221 -12.43 55.43 -32.83
CA ILE A 221 -11.84 56.17 -31.70
C ILE A 221 -10.58 56.90 -32.22
N THR A 222 -10.72 58.16 -32.60
CA THR A 222 -9.66 58.92 -33.31
C THR A 222 -9.14 60.15 -32.57
N GLY A 223 -9.75 60.55 -31.46
CA GLY A 223 -9.25 61.68 -30.65
C GLY A 223 -7.96 61.31 -29.93
N GLY A 224 -6.83 61.97 -30.21
CA GLY A 224 -5.49 61.56 -29.76
C GLY A 224 -5.39 61.21 -28.27
N THR A 225 -5.92 62.06 -27.37
CA THR A 225 -5.91 61.80 -25.92
C THR A 225 -6.84 60.65 -25.51
N GLN A 226 -8.01 60.54 -26.15
CA GLN A 226 -8.98 59.47 -25.88
C GLN A 226 -8.45 58.12 -26.38
N LEU A 227 -7.90 58.09 -27.60
CA LEU A 227 -7.27 56.90 -28.21
C LEU A 227 -6.12 56.40 -27.34
N PHE A 228 -5.23 57.30 -26.90
CA PHE A 228 -4.14 56.94 -26.00
C PHE A 228 -4.66 56.33 -24.69
N ALA A 229 -5.65 56.97 -24.06
CA ALA A 229 -6.22 56.50 -22.80
C ALA A 229 -6.88 55.12 -22.92
N VAL A 230 -7.74 54.92 -23.93
CA VAL A 230 -8.41 53.63 -24.16
C VAL A 230 -7.39 52.55 -24.51
N THR A 231 -6.38 52.88 -25.32
CA THR A 231 -5.28 51.96 -25.66
C THR A 231 -4.54 51.51 -24.40
N ALA A 232 -4.12 52.44 -23.54
CA ALA A 232 -3.38 52.10 -22.32
C ALA A 232 -4.18 51.18 -21.38
N LEU A 233 -5.46 51.47 -21.16
CA LEU A 233 -6.31 50.67 -20.28
C LEU A 233 -6.64 49.30 -20.87
N LEU A 234 -6.91 49.22 -22.18
CA LEU A 234 -7.17 47.95 -22.85
C LEU A 234 -5.90 47.09 -22.94
N SER A 235 -4.74 47.69 -23.16
CA SER A 235 -3.45 47.00 -23.10
C SER A 235 -3.16 46.41 -21.73
N ALA A 236 -3.51 47.12 -20.64
CA ALA A 236 -3.38 46.58 -19.28
C ALA A 236 -4.27 45.33 -19.06
N LEU A 237 -5.45 45.28 -19.68
CA LEU A 237 -6.29 44.07 -19.66
C LEU A 237 -5.65 42.93 -20.49
N CYS A 238 -5.09 43.24 -21.66
CA CYS A 238 -4.36 42.27 -22.49
C CYS A 238 -3.17 41.68 -21.72
N ASP A 239 -2.38 42.50 -21.02
CA ASP A 239 -1.27 42.02 -20.17
C ASP A 239 -1.75 41.05 -19.08
N SER A 240 -2.86 41.36 -18.40
CA SER A 240 -3.43 40.48 -17.38
C SER A 240 -3.85 39.13 -17.98
N ILE A 241 -4.50 39.15 -19.14
CA ILE A 241 -4.92 37.95 -19.89
C ILE A 241 -3.70 37.12 -20.31
N LEU A 242 -2.67 37.75 -20.89
CA LEU A 242 -1.44 37.06 -21.31
C LEU A 242 -0.68 36.46 -20.12
N LYS A 243 -0.65 37.17 -19.00
CA LYS A 243 -0.06 36.65 -17.76
C LYS A 243 -0.81 35.41 -17.25
N THR A 244 -2.13 35.45 -17.18
CA THR A 244 -2.93 34.29 -16.76
C THR A 244 -2.79 33.13 -17.75
N HIS A 245 -2.73 33.41 -19.06
CA HIS A 245 -2.47 32.41 -20.09
C HIS A 245 -1.12 31.70 -19.86
N ALA A 246 -0.05 32.47 -19.65
CA ALA A 246 1.28 31.93 -19.38
C ALA A 246 1.29 31.06 -18.11
N GLN A 247 0.60 31.48 -17.04
CA GLN A 247 0.48 30.69 -15.81
C GLN A 247 -0.25 29.36 -16.03
N ILE A 248 -1.31 29.35 -16.85
CA ILE A 248 -2.04 28.14 -17.22
C ILE A 248 -1.14 27.20 -18.03
N GLU A 249 -0.41 27.72 -19.03
CA GLU A 249 0.49 26.90 -19.85
C GLU A 249 1.67 26.33 -19.06
N GLU A 250 2.27 27.12 -18.15
CA GLU A 250 3.29 26.62 -17.23
C GLU A 250 2.73 25.51 -16.31
N ALA A 251 1.52 25.70 -15.79
CA ALA A 251 0.86 24.70 -14.95
C ALA A 251 0.53 23.41 -15.73
N LYS A 252 0.14 23.50 -17.02
CA LYS A 252 -0.03 22.34 -17.90
C LYS A 252 1.29 21.64 -18.18
N LYS A 253 2.38 22.38 -18.41
CA LYS A 253 3.72 21.82 -18.59
C LYS A 253 4.18 21.02 -17.37
N LYS A 254 3.87 21.51 -16.15
CA LYS A 254 4.11 20.79 -14.89
C LYS A 254 3.21 19.55 -14.72
N LEU A 255 1.99 19.59 -15.26
CA LEU A 255 1.05 18.46 -15.19
C LEU A 255 1.45 17.28 -16.10
N ALA A 256 2.04 17.56 -17.27
CA ALA A 256 2.41 16.54 -18.26
C ALA A 256 3.25 15.37 -17.69
N PRO A 257 4.38 15.60 -17.00
CA PRO A 257 5.17 14.49 -16.43
C PRO A 257 4.44 13.75 -15.30
N ILE A 258 3.55 14.42 -14.56
CA ILE A 258 2.73 13.81 -13.52
C ILE A 258 1.71 12.85 -14.16
N LEU A 259 1.08 13.28 -15.25
CA LEU A 259 0.13 12.44 -16.00
C LEU A 259 0.81 11.20 -16.58
N GLU A 260 2.01 11.35 -17.14
CA GLU A 260 2.80 10.21 -17.62
C GLU A 260 3.16 9.24 -16.49
N SER A 261 3.63 9.77 -15.36
CA SER A 261 3.91 8.97 -14.16
C SER A 261 2.67 8.24 -13.64
N ARG A 262 1.50 8.88 -13.69
CA ARG A 262 0.22 8.30 -13.31
C ARG A 262 -0.17 7.15 -14.23
N LYS A 263 -0.06 7.32 -15.54
CA LYS A 263 -0.32 6.25 -16.53
C LYS A 263 0.60 5.05 -16.31
N LYS A 264 1.89 5.29 -16.04
CA LYS A 264 2.85 4.23 -15.72
C LYS A 264 2.44 3.47 -14.44
N ALA A 265 2.11 4.19 -13.37
CA ALA A 265 1.70 3.57 -12.10
C ALA A 265 0.37 2.81 -12.22
N GLU A 266 -0.55 3.27 -13.06
CA GLU A 266 -1.80 2.56 -13.38
C GLU A 266 -1.52 1.25 -14.14
N GLY A 267 -0.56 1.26 -15.07
CA GLY A 267 -0.03 0.06 -15.72
C GLY A 267 0.60 -0.92 -14.73
N GLU A 268 1.45 -0.44 -13.82
CA GLU A 268 2.07 -1.26 -12.75
C GLU A 268 1.00 -1.90 -11.84
N LYS A 269 -0.03 -1.15 -11.45
CA LYS A 269 -1.16 -1.68 -10.68
C LYS A 269 -1.87 -2.80 -11.44
N LYS A 270 -2.20 -2.59 -12.71
CA LYS A 270 -2.88 -3.60 -13.54
C LYS A 270 -2.04 -4.86 -13.73
N ALA A 271 -0.73 -4.69 -13.94
CA ALA A 271 0.20 -5.82 -13.99
C ALA A 271 0.22 -6.60 -12.67
N GLY A 272 0.23 -5.90 -11.52
CA GLY A 272 0.11 -6.52 -10.20
C GLY A 272 -1.22 -7.28 -10.02
N GLU A 273 -2.35 -6.72 -10.44
CA GLU A 273 -3.67 -7.39 -10.38
C GLU A 273 -3.69 -8.68 -11.23
N ASN A 274 -3.09 -8.64 -12.41
CA ASN A 274 -2.97 -9.83 -13.26
C ASN A 274 -2.07 -10.89 -12.62
N LYS A 275 -0.90 -10.49 -12.09
CA LYS A 275 0.02 -11.39 -11.39
C LYS A 275 -0.64 -12.07 -10.20
N VAL A 276 -1.40 -11.32 -9.39
CA VAL A 276 -2.18 -11.90 -8.28
C VAL A 276 -3.18 -12.93 -8.80
N LYS A 277 -3.95 -12.61 -9.85
CA LYS A 277 -4.90 -13.58 -10.44
C LYS A 277 -4.21 -14.83 -10.96
N GLU A 278 -3.05 -14.69 -11.59
CA GLU A 278 -2.25 -15.83 -12.08
C GLU A 278 -1.74 -16.70 -10.92
N GLU A 279 -1.18 -16.10 -9.87
CA GLU A 279 -0.72 -16.85 -8.70
C GLU A 279 -1.89 -17.49 -7.93
N GLU A 280 -3.02 -16.78 -7.77
CA GLU A 280 -4.25 -17.37 -7.23
C GLU A 280 -4.75 -18.53 -8.09
N ALA A 281 -4.67 -18.41 -9.43
CA ALA A 281 -5.04 -19.48 -10.34
C ALA A 281 -4.07 -20.66 -10.28
N LYS A 282 -2.78 -20.45 -9.99
CA LYS A 282 -1.83 -21.53 -9.72
C LYS A 282 -2.11 -22.22 -8.39
N VAL A 283 -2.53 -21.47 -7.37
CA VAL A 283 -2.96 -22.03 -6.08
C VAL A 283 -4.29 -22.80 -6.22
N LYS A 284 -5.24 -22.28 -7.00
CA LYS A 284 -6.54 -22.93 -7.30
C LYS A 284 -6.43 -24.07 -8.30
N GLY A 285 -5.52 -23.97 -9.27
CA GLY A 285 -5.23 -24.93 -10.34
C GLY A 285 -4.23 -26.01 -9.94
N LYS A 286 -3.57 -25.86 -8.78
CA LYS A 286 -3.13 -26.99 -7.98
C LYS A 286 -4.38 -27.66 -7.39
N THR A 287 -5.12 -28.37 -8.24
CA THR A 287 -5.60 -29.68 -7.79
C THR A 287 -4.31 -30.40 -7.38
N PRO A 288 -4.06 -30.65 -6.08
CA PRO A 288 -2.89 -31.46 -5.72
C PRO A 288 -2.91 -32.68 -6.61
N GLU A 289 -1.78 -33.09 -7.17
CA GLU A 289 -1.72 -34.38 -7.85
C GLU A 289 -2.12 -35.42 -6.80
N ILE A 290 -3.39 -35.82 -6.84
CA ILE A 290 -4.02 -36.50 -5.73
C ILE A 290 -3.46 -37.91 -5.73
N LYS A 291 -2.64 -38.23 -4.74
CA LYS A 291 -2.13 -39.59 -4.55
C LYS A 291 -3.16 -40.38 -3.75
N ILE A 292 -3.76 -41.36 -4.40
CA ILE A 292 -4.75 -42.27 -3.83
C ILE A 292 -4.08 -43.64 -3.69
N GLU A 293 -3.52 -43.90 -2.52
CA GLU A 293 -2.68 -45.07 -2.29
C GLU A 293 -3.02 -45.78 -0.96
N GLY A 294 -2.44 -46.97 -0.79
CA GLY A 294 -2.51 -47.77 0.43
C GLY A 294 -3.94 -47.98 0.95
N LYS A 295 -4.13 -47.71 2.24
CA LYS A 295 -5.39 -47.95 2.97
C LYS A 295 -6.58 -47.22 2.34
N ILE A 296 -6.40 -46.00 1.83
CA ILE A 296 -7.51 -45.20 1.30
C ILE A 296 -8.07 -45.83 0.03
N LYS A 297 -7.20 -46.33 -0.86
CA LYS A 297 -7.63 -47.02 -2.07
C LYS A 297 -8.49 -48.25 -1.78
N GLY A 298 -8.17 -48.98 -0.71
CA GLY A 298 -8.97 -50.13 -0.24
C GLY A 298 -10.32 -49.73 0.35
N GLN A 299 -10.41 -48.57 1.01
CA GLN A 299 -11.65 -48.09 1.65
C GLN A 299 -12.63 -47.44 0.69
N MET A 300 -12.15 -46.93 -0.45
CA MET A 300 -12.98 -46.15 -1.36
C MET A 300 -14.21 -46.91 -1.88
N GLY A 301 -14.03 -48.15 -2.35
CA GLY A 301 -15.12 -48.93 -2.92
C GLY A 301 -16.26 -49.17 -1.93
N GLU A 302 -15.93 -49.58 -0.71
CA GLU A 302 -16.91 -49.80 0.37
C GLU A 302 -17.60 -48.50 0.79
N ARG A 303 -16.86 -47.38 0.79
CA ARG A 303 -17.36 -46.05 1.16
C ARG A 303 -18.06 -45.30 0.02
N GLY A 304 -18.28 -45.98 -1.11
CA GLY A 304 -18.96 -45.44 -2.29
C GLY A 304 -18.15 -44.42 -3.11
N TRP A 305 -16.84 -44.31 -2.92
CA TRP A 305 -15.96 -43.40 -3.67
C TRP A 305 -15.31 -44.05 -4.89
N THR A 306 -15.27 -43.32 -5.99
CA THR A 306 -14.40 -43.61 -7.13
C THR A 306 -13.24 -42.61 -7.21
N ASP A 307 -12.16 -42.94 -7.94
CA ASP A 307 -11.08 -41.99 -8.21
C ASP A 307 -11.60 -40.69 -8.87
N GLN A 308 -12.59 -40.82 -9.76
CA GLN A 308 -13.20 -39.69 -10.43
C GLN A 308 -14.02 -38.83 -9.47
N ASP A 309 -14.75 -39.43 -8.53
CA ASP A 309 -15.50 -38.69 -7.50
C ASP A 309 -14.58 -37.85 -6.63
N ILE A 310 -13.43 -38.41 -6.22
CA ILE A 310 -12.45 -37.69 -5.42
C ILE A 310 -11.89 -36.51 -6.20
N LYS A 311 -11.46 -36.73 -7.45
CA LYS A 311 -10.96 -35.66 -8.32
C LYS A 311 -11.99 -34.56 -8.53
N ASN A 312 -13.25 -34.93 -8.79
CA ASN A 312 -14.34 -33.98 -8.96
C ASN A 312 -14.63 -33.18 -7.68
N THR A 313 -14.57 -33.84 -6.51
CA THR A 313 -14.80 -33.19 -5.21
C THR A 313 -13.69 -32.19 -4.89
N VAL A 314 -12.43 -32.55 -5.15
CA VAL A 314 -11.30 -31.62 -4.96
C VAL A 314 -11.37 -30.46 -5.94
N ALA A 315 -11.78 -30.70 -7.18
CA ALA A 315 -11.93 -29.66 -8.21
C ALA A 315 -13.02 -28.62 -7.88
N GLN A 316 -13.96 -28.93 -6.97
CA GLN A 316 -14.97 -27.97 -6.49
C GLN A 316 -14.39 -26.92 -5.52
N GLY A 317 -13.16 -27.12 -5.03
CA GLY A 317 -12.45 -26.18 -4.17
C GLY A 317 -12.55 -26.51 -2.68
N ALA A 318 -11.65 -25.89 -1.92
CA ALA A 318 -11.49 -26.12 -0.49
C ALA A 318 -12.74 -25.69 0.30
N SER A 319 -13.15 -26.53 1.24
CA SER A 319 -14.37 -26.36 2.06
C SER A 319 -14.08 -26.37 3.57
N GLY A 320 -12.85 -26.69 3.99
CA GLY A 320 -12.40 -26.59 5.37
C GLY A 320 -10.93 -26.95 5.52
N ASP A 321 -10.44 -26.90 6.76
CA ASP A 321 -9.05 -27.22 7.13
C ASP A 321 -9.00 -28.43 8.09
N SER A 322 -7.91 -29.18 8.06
CA SER A 322 -7.62 -30.31 8.95
C SER A 322 -6.10 -30.47 9.16
N PHE A 323 -5.69 -31.56 9.80
CA PHE A 323 -4.29 -31.92 10.02
C PHE A 323 -4.04 -33.41 9.81
N ASP A 324 -2.99 -33.72 9.04
CA ASP A 324 -2.47 -35.07 8.91
C ASP A 324 -1.52 -35.39 10.09
N LYS A 325 -1.98 -36.28 10.96
CA LYS A 325 -1.24 -36.78 12.14
C LYS A 325 -0.88 -38.27 12.03
N ARG A 326 -0.77 -38.80 10.81
CA ARG A 326 -0.39 -40.20 10.59
C ARG A 326 1.01 -40.46 11.17
N LYS A 327 1.12 -41.56 11.94
CA LYS A 327 2.39 -42.04 12.50
C LYS A 327 3.30 -42.57 11.38
N PRO A 328 4.64 -42.61 11.57
CA PRO A 328 5.60 -43.16 10.61
C PRO A 328 5.18 -44.49 9.95
N LYS A 329 4.67 -45.43 10.75
CA LYS A 329 4.22 -46.75 10.27
C LYS A 329 2.99 -46.74 9.36
N ASN A 330 2.31 -45.60 9.25
CA ASN A 330 1.08 -45.40 8.48
C ASN A 330 1.31 -44.45 7.29
N THR A 331 2.57 -44.20 6.92
CA THR A 331 2.95 -43.47 5.73
C THR A 331 3.91 -44.30 4.89
N ASP A 332 3.84 -44.14 3.57
CA ASP A 332 4.62 -44.98 2.66
C ASP A 332 6.12 -44.63 2.67
N ASP A 333 6.47 -43.41 3.08
CA ASP A 333 7.85 -42.96 3.26
C ASP A 333 8.43 -43.23 4.66
N GLY A 334 7.65 -43.82 5.57
CA GLY A 334 8.09 -44.11 6.93
C GLY A 334 8.35 -42.88 7.81
N LEU A 335 7.90 -41.68 7.41
CA LEU A 335 8.07 -40.44 8.18
C LEU A 335 6.76 -39.99 8.84
N GLY A 336 6.81 -39.69 10.13
CA GLY A 336 5.64 -39.18 10.86
C GLY A 336 5.15 -37.84 10.31
N ARG A 337 3.83 -37.63 10.34
CA ARG A 337 3.17 -36.43 9.84
C ARG A 337 2.68 -35.56 10.99
N ASN A 338 2.83 -34.26 10.81
CA ASN A 338 2.10 -33.22 11.55
C ASN A 338 1.89 -32.04 10.60
N ASP A 339 1.33 -32.36 9.42
CA ASP A 339 1.24 -31.45 8.29
C ASP A 339 -0.18 -30.84 8.20
N PRO A 340 -0.31 -29.59 7.73
CA PRO A 340 -1.58 -29.04 7.30
C PRO A 340 -2.25 -29.92 6.24
N ALA A 341 -3.57 -29.98 6.28
CA ALA A 341 -4.37 -30.69 5.30
C ALA A 341 -5.64 -29.90 4.96
N THR A 342 -6.04 -29.94 3.70
CA THR A 342 -7.26 -29.28 3.20
C THR A 342 -8.41 -30.27 3.08
N VAL A 343 -9.62 -29.83 3.45
CA VAL A 343 -10.87 -30.60 3.34
C VAL A 343 -11.67 -30.10 2.14
N TYR A 344 -12.17 -31.03 1.33
CA TYR A 344 -12.98 -30.78 0.14
C TYR A 344 -14.32 -31.49 0.27
N GLY A 345 -15.40 -30.85 -0.21
CA GLY A 345 -16.75 -31.39 -0.15
C GLY A 345 -17.59 -30.75 0.94
N GLN A 346 -18.43 -31.54 1.61
CA GLN A 346 -19.39 -31.06 2.61
C GLN A 346 -19.50 -32.06 3.78
N PRO A 347 -20.10 -31.67 4.92
CA PRO A 347 -20.32 -32.58 6.04
C PRO A 347 -20.95 -33.91 5.61
N GLY A 348 -20.42 -35.03 6.11
CA GLY A 348 -20.81 -36.40 5.71
C GLY A 348 -20.28 -36.87 4.35
N LYS A 349 -19.83 -35.97 3.47
CA LYS A 349 -19.36 -36.29 2.10
C LYS A 349 -18.12 -35.48 1.74
N TYR A 350 -16.95 -35.97 2.18
CA TYR A 350 -15.70 -35.21 2.08
C TYR A 350 -14.46 -36.04 1.80
N VAL A 351 -13.43 -35.33 1.35
CA VAL A 351 -12.06 -35.82 1.13
C VAL A 351 -11.09 -34.90 1.87
N VAL A 352 -10.10 -35.46 2.56
CA VAL A 352 -9.01 -34.71 3.21
C VAL A 352 -7.69 -35.00 2.52
N VAL A 353 -7.00 -33.97 2.06
CA VAL A 353 -5.74 -34.07 1.32
C VAL A 353 -4.63 -33.39 2.09
N ASN A 354 -3.48 -34.06 2.25
CA ASN A 354 -2.29 -33.46 2.87
C ASN A 354 -1.70 -32.39 1.93
N ASP A 355 -1.52 -31.17 2.43
CA ASP A 355 -1.11 -30.03 1.61
C ASP A 355 0.35 -30.13 1.16
N ARG A 356 1.19 -30.85 1.92
CA ARG A 356 2.61 -31.07 1.61
C ARG A 356 2.83 -32.19 0.61
N THR A 357 2.09 -33.30 0.73
CA THR A 357 2.36 -34.51 -0.08
C THR A 357 1.36 -34.75 -1.21
N GLY A 358 0.19 -34.12 -1.17
CA GLY A 358 -0.91 -34.38 -2.12
C GLY A 358 -1.63 -35.72 -1.90
N GLU A 359 -1.29 -36.45 -0.83
CA GLU A 359 -1.94 -37.72 -0.50
C GLU A 359 -3.35 -37.51 0.06
N VAL A 360 -4.31 -38.32 -0.40
CA VAL A 360 -5.59 -38.46 0.30
C VAL A 360 -5.35 -39.17 1.61
N THR A 361 -5.60 -38.46 2.70
CA THR A 361 -5.39 -38.98 4.05
C THR A 361 -6.65 -39.59 4.64
N GLN A 362 -7.81 -39.19 4.11
CA GLN A 362 -9.11 -39.62 4.59
C GLN A 362 -10.22 -39.36 3.56
N VAL A 363 -11.19 -40.27 3.49
CA VAL A 363 -12.46 -40.10 2.78
C VAL A 363 -13.61 -40.44 3.75
N SER A 364 -14.72 -39.71 3.69
CA SER A 364 -15.93 -40.06 4.44
C SER A 364 -16.56 -41.35 3.93
N ASP A 365 -17.48 -41.94 4.69
CA ASP A 365 -18.32 -43.01 4.16
C ASP A 365 -19.61 -42.42 3.58
N LYS A 366 -19.78 -42.47 2.24
CA LYS A 366 -20.99 -41.94 1.60
C LYS A 366 -22.19 -42.87 1.73
N THR A 367 -21.97 -44.11 2.16
CA THR A 367 -23.00 -45.15 2.29
C THR A 367 -23.58 -45.22 3.69
N ASP A 368 -22.87 -44.66 4.68
CA ASP A 368 -23.34 -44.53 6.06
C ASP A 368 -24.05 -43.18 6.26
N PRO A 369 -25.40 -43.16 6.41
CA PRO A 369 -26.14 -41.93 6.65
C PRO A 369 -25.86 -41.28 8.01
N ASP A 370 -25.32 -42.05 8.96
CA ASP A 370 -24.99 -41.61 10.32
C ASP A 370 -23.49 -41.28 10.47
N TRP A 371 -22.75 -41.18 9.36
CA TRP A 371 -21.32 -40.88 9.37
C TRP A 371 -21.00 -39.57 10.10
N ILE A 372 -20.14 -39.66 11.11
CA ILE A 372 -19.67 -38.50 11.89
C ILE A 372 -18.35 -38.01 11.31
N ASP A 373 -18.30 -36.71 10.98
CA ASP A 373 -17.07 -36.05 10.51
C ASP A 373 -15.94 -36.17 11.54
N ASP A 374 -14.70 -36.27 11.07
CA ASP A 374 -13.56 -36.31 11.98
C ASP A 374 -13.46 -35.02 12.78
N SER A 375 -13.33 -35.15 14.10
CA SER A 375 -13.23 -34.04 15.05
C SER A 375 -12.13 -33.01 14.73
N ARG A 376 -11.13 -33.36 13.90
CA ARG A 376 -10.05 -32.47 13.46
C ARG A 376 -10.47 -31.53 12.32
N ILE A 377 -11.57 -31.83 11.62
CA ILE A 377 -12.07 -31.04 10.51
C ILE A 377 -12.70 -29.75 11.03
N ARG A 378 -12.27 -28.63 10.46
CA ARG A 378 -12.87 -27.32 10.69
C ARG A 378 -13.45 -26.82 9.37
N TRP A 379 -14.77 -26.89 9.26
CA TRP A 379 -15.49 -26.40 8.09
C TRP A 379 -15.41 -24.87 7.98
N ASN A 380 -15.20 -24.37 6.76
CA ASN A 380 -15.27 -22.94 6.51
C ASN A 380 -16.70 -22.45 6.75
N LYS A 381 -16.86 -21.36 7.51
CA LYS A 381 -18.18 -20.73 7.68
C LYS A 381 -18.63 -20.22 6.31
N LYS A 382 -19.79 -20.68 5.85
CA LYS A 382 -20.48 -20.08 4.71
C LYS A 382 -20.94 -18.67 5.03
#